data_AF-A0A965G6L0-F1
#
_entry.id   AF-A0A965G6L0-F1
#
_cell.length_a   1.000
_cell.length_b   1.000
_cell.length_c   1.000
_cell.angle_alpha   90.00
_cell.angle_beta   90.00
_cell.angle_gamma   90.00
#
_symmetry.space_group_name_H-M   'P 1'
#
loop_
_entity.id
_entity.type
_entity.pdbx_description
1 polymer ?
#
loop_
_entity_poly.entity_id
_entity_poly.type
_entity_poly.pdbx_seq_one_letter_code
_entity_poly.pdbx_strand_id
1 'polypeptide(L)'
;MRVIITGLVGQYPFGGVIWDYLQYLLGFRSLGHQVLYLEDSGAWPYDPEAGTITSDCSFALQSLEKIFHDFDLDHAWVYRNGADGKFYGAGETVAREWLRHGDLLVNVSSAGWLRDYDLRVGHKMFIDGDPMFCQIGLLDGSNPLYAGRLRNHDSHFTFGLSVGQPGCPVPLDGIT
;
A
#
# COMPACT_ATOMS: atom_id res chain seq x y z
N MET A 1 5.48 -13.92 12.31
CA MET A 1 5.54 -13.61 10.87
C MET A 1 6.04 -12.18 10.69
N ARG A 2 6.68 -11.91 9.54
CA ARG A 2 7.00 -10.59 9.00
C ARG A 2 5.93 -10.18 8.00
N VAL A 3 5.19 -9.13 8.34
CA VAL A 3 4.04 -8.63 7.57
C VAL A 3 4.36 -7.24 7.03
N ILE A 4 4.21 -7.07 5.72
CA ILE A 4 4.45 -5.81 5.01
C ILE A 4 3.10 -5.20 4.68
N ILE A 5 2.89 -3.95 5.03
CA ILE A 5 1.67 -3.21 4.72
C ILE A 5 2.06 -2.10 3.75
N THR A 6 1.43 -2.04 2.58
CA THR A 6 1.62 -0.89 1.67
C THR A 6 0.47 0.10 1.81
N GLY A 7 0.77 1.37 1.64
CA GLY A 7 -0.22 2.44 1.72
C GLY A 7 0.24 3.75 1.07
N LEU A 8 -0.53 4.80 1.31
CA LEU A 8 -0.36 6.14 0.75
C LEU A 8 -0.34 7.22 1.86
N VAL A 9 0.13 6.87 3.07
CA VAL A 9 0.18 7.78 4.22
C VAL A 9 1.07 9.00 3.95
N GLY A 10 2.24 8.82 3.35
CA GLY A 10 3.14 9.91 2.98
C GLY A 10 2.57 10.75 1.83
N GLN A 11 1.95 10.11 0.85
CA GLN A 11 1.30 10.76 -0.29
C GLN A 11 0.11 11.63 0.15
N TYR A 12 -0.68 11.14 1.10
CA TYR A 12 -1.89 11.79 1.59
C TYR A 12 -2.02 11.64 3.11
N PRO A 13 -1.32 12.46 3.91
CA PRO A 13 -1.32 12.37 5.38
C PRO A 13 -2.58 12.99 6.00
N PHE A 14 -3.75 12.63 5.47
CA PHE A 14 -5.05 13.02 6.00
C PHE A 14 -5.55 11.95 6.97
N GLY A 15 -6.24 12.35 8.05
CA GLY A 15 -6.65 11.43 9.11
C GLY A 15 -7.40 10.18 8.63
N GLY A 16 -8.26 10.31 7.62
CA GLY A 16 -8.96 9.17 7.02
C GLY A 16 -8.00 8.19 6.33
N VAL A 17 -7.07 8.71 5.53
CA VAL A 17 -6.08 7.91 4.80
C VAL A 17 -5.08 7.26 5.75
N ILE A 18 -4.66 7.97 6.79
CA ILE A 18 -3.81 7.42 7.85
C ILE A 18 -4.45 6.16 8.43
N TRP A 19 -5.72 6.25 8.84
CA TRP A 19 -6.42 5.12 9.44
C TRP A 19 -6.75 4.01 8.46
N ASP A 20 -6.91 4.32 7.18
CA ASP A 20 -7.13 3.32 6.13
C ASP A 20 -6.02 2.26 6.12
N TYR A 21 -4.76 2.69 6.26
CA TYR A 21 -3.59 1.82 6.24
C TYR A 21 -3.10 1.41 7.64
N LEU A 22 -3.01 2.37 8.57
CA LEU A 22 -2.30 2.16 9.83
C LEU A 22 -3.03 1.18 10.75
N GLN A 23 -4.35 1.04 10.63
CA GLN A 23 -5.11 0.06 11.39
C GLN A 23 -4.63 -1.38 11.14
N TYR A 24 -4.24 -1.73 9.91
CA TYR A 24 -3.72 -3.06 9.58
C TYR A 24 -2.35 -3.26 10.22
N LEU A 25 -1.48 -2.27 10.10
CA LEU A 25 -0.15 -2.30 10.69
C LEU A 25 -0.21 -2.52 12.21
N LEU A 26 -1.04 -1.74 12.90
CA LEU A 26 -1.23 -1.82 14.35
C LEU A 26 -1.97 -3.10 14.77
N GLY A 27 -2.94 -3.56 13.98
CA GLY A 27 -3.64 -4.82 14.19
C GLY A 27 -2.68 -6.02 14.16
N PHE A 28 -1.87 -6.14 13.10
CA PHE A 28 -0.88 -7.21 12.99
C PHE A 28 0.18 -7.14 14.09
N ARG A 29 0.65 -5.94 14.46
CA ARG A 29 1.56 -5.79 15.61
C ARG A 29 0.91 -6.28 16.91
N SER A 30 -0.35 -5.93 17.14
CA SER A 30 -1.10 -6.34 18.34
C SER A 30 -1.31 -7.86 18.43
N LEU A 31 -1.36 -8.54 17.28
CA LEU A 31 -1.39 -10.00 17.18
C LEU A 31 0.00 -10.66 17.35
N GLY A 32 1.06 -9.88 17.61
CA GLY A 32 2.41 -10.38 17.87
C GLY A 32 3.28 -10.56 16.62
N HIS A 33 2.89 -10.00 15.48
CA HIS A 33 3.69 -10.05 14.25
C HIS A 33 4.73 -8.93 14.20
N GLN A 34 5.83 -9.18 13.48
CA GLN A 34 6.75 -8.13 13.06
C GLN A 34 6.14 -7.42 11.86
N VAL A 35 6.14 -6.10 11.87
CA VAL A 35 5.47 -5.30 10.85
C VAL A 35 6.44 -4.31 10.19
N LEU A 36 6.22 -4.06 8.90
CA LEU A 36 6.88 -3.01 8.13
C LEU A 36 5.83 -2.31 7.27
N TYR A 37 5.77 -0.99 7.36
CA TYR A 37 5.07 -0.17 6.39
C TYR A 37 5.98 0.11 5.20
N LEU A 38 5.50 -0.10 3.98
CA LEU A 38 6.24 0.18 2.76
C LEU A 38 5.40 1.01 1.79
N GLU A 39 5.81 2.25 1.58
CA GLU A 39 5.19 3.13 0.60
C GLU A 39 6.08 3.25 -0.65
N ASP A 40 5.70 2.49 -1.67
CA ASP A 40 6.26 2.57 -3.03
C ASP A 40 5.13 2.45 -4.04
N SER A 41 4.43 3.58 -4.23
CA SER A 41 3.35 3.74 -5.20
C SER A 41 3.86 4.17 -6.57
N GLY A 42 5.15 4.48 -6.71
CA GLY A 42 5.72 5.05 -7.92
C GLY A 42 5.22 6.45 -8.28
N ALA A 43 4.33 7.05 -7.47
CA ALA A 43 3.81 8.39 -7.67
C ALA A 43 4.82 9.43 -7.20
N TRP A 44 4.77 10.61 -7.83
CA TRP A 44 5.47 11.78 -7.31
C TRP A 44 4.75 12.28 -6.04
N PRO A 45 5.49 12.74 -5.02
CA PRO A 45 4.91 13.22 -3.79
C PRO A 45 3.98 14.39 -4.04
N TYR A 46 2.95 14.49 -3.20
CA TYR A 46 2.03 15.61 -3.15
C TYR A 46 2.36 16.46 -1.92
N ASP A 47 2.53 17.76 -2.13
CA ASP A 47 2.65 18.75 -1.07
C ASP A 47 1.27 19.37 -0.82
N PRO A 48 0.61 19.09 0.31
CA PRO A 48 -0.72 19.61 0.60
C PRO A 48 -0.72 21.09 1.02
N GLU A 49 0.40 21.65 1.46
CA GLU A 49 0.50 23.09 1.77
C GLU A 49 0.62 23.91 0.48
N ALA A 50 1.44 23.45 -0.46
CA ALA A 50 1.55 24.05 -1.79
C ALA A 50 0.41 23.65 -2.74
N GLY A 51 -0.34 22.61 -2.38
CA GLY A 51 -1.45 22.07 -3.18
C GLY A 51 -1.03 21.48 -4.52
N THR A 52 0.20 20.95 -4.63
CA THR A 52 0.78 20.53 -5.91
C THR A 52 1.57 19.24 -5.81
N ILE A 53 1.70 18.54 -6.95
CA ILE A 53 2.65 17.45 -7.11
C ILE A 53 4.06 18.06 -7.25
N THR A 54 5.03 17.48 -6.56
CA THR A 54 6.40 17.98 -6.48
C THR A 54 7.40 16.82 -6.56
N SER A 55 8.69 17.13 -6.70
CA SER A 55 9.78 16.15 -6.54
C SER A 55 10.35 16.12 -5.11
N ASP A 56 10.02 17.15 -4.32
CA ASP A 56 10.40 17.27 -2.92
C ASP A 56 9.46 16.43 -2.05
N CYS A 57 10.01 15.42 -1.39
CA CYS A 57 9.25 14.55 -0.49
C CYS A 57 9.31 14.98 0.98
N SER A 58 9.87 16.17 1.30
CA SER A 58 10.07 16.62 2.69
C SER A 58 8.78 16.59 3.53
N PHE A 59 7.64 17.00 2.97
CA PHE A 59 6.36 16.96 3.68
C PHE A 59 5.91 15.53 4.00
N ALA A 60 6.02 14.62 3.02
CA ALA A 60 5.71 13.20 3.19
C ALA A 60 6.61 12.58 4.28
N LEU A 61 7.92 12.88 4.26
CA LEU A 61 8.87 12.37 5.24
C LEU A 61 8.59 12.88 6.66
N GLN A 62 8.33 14.18 6.82
CA GLN A 62 7.98 14.77 8.13
C GLN A 62 6.68 14.17 8.69
N SER A 63 5.70 13.94 7.81
CA SER A 63 4.43 13.32 8.20
C SER A 63 4.62 11.88 8.64
N LEU A 64 5.35 11.07 7.85
CA LEU A 64 5.64 9.67 8.19
C LEU A 64 6.46 9.55 9.47
N GLU A 65 7.50 10.36 9.63
CA GLU A 65 8.33 10.37 10.84
C GLU A 65 7.48 10.68 12.08
N LYS A 66 6.65 11.72 12.02
CA LYS A 66 5.76 12.07 13.12
C LYS A 66 4.76 10.95 13.43
N ILE A 67 4.04 10.47 12.42
CA ILE A 67 2.99 9.46 12.60
C ILE A 67 3.59 8.19 13.19
N PHE A 68 4.69 7.69 12.63
CA PHE A 68 5.29 6.45 13.11
C PHE A 68 5.94 6.59 14.48
N HIS A 69 6.47 7.76 14.82
CA HIS A 69 6.93 8.07 16.17
C HIS A 69 5.78 8.03 17.20
N ASP A 70 4.64 8.63 16.88
CA ASP A 70 3.46 8.68 17.78
C ASP A 70 2.91 7.27 18.12
N PHE A 71 3.29 6.23 17.37
CA PHE A 71 2.90 4.84 17.60
C PHE A 71 4.07 3.90 17.99
N ASP A 72 5.24 4.42 18.37
CA ASP A 72 6.44 3.63 18.69
C ASP A 72 6.87 2.69 17.54
N LEU A 73 6.89 3.22 16.31
CA LEU A 73 7.18 2.51 15.06
C LEU A 73 8.28 3.18 14.23
N ASP A 74 9.17 3.93 14.86
CA ASP A 74 10.22 4.75 14.24
C ASP A 74 11.07 3.99 13.21
N HIS A 75 11.29 2.69 13.43
CA HIS A 75 12.10 1.82 12.58
C HIS A 75 11.30 0.92 11.63
N ALA A 76 9.97 1.03 11.63
CA ALA A 76 9.06 0.11 10.95
C ALA A 76 8.38 0.71 9.73
N TRP A 77 9.03 1.67 9.05
CA TRP A 77 8.56 2.22 7.79
C TRP A 77 9.67 2.44 6.77
N VAL A 78 9.30 2.33 5.50
CA VAL A 78 10.10 2.71 4.35
C VAL A 78 9.23 3.51 3.39
N TYR A 79 9.79 4.59 2.86
CA TYR A 79 9.21 5.38 1.78
C TYR A 79 10.18 5.43 0.60
N ARG A 80 9.70 5.16 -0.61
CA ARG A 80 10.45 5.36 -1.85
C ARG A 80 9.87 6.54 -2.61
N ASN A 81 10.66 7.59 -2.78
CA ASN A 81 10.24 8.77 -3.52
C ASN A 81 10.11 8.42 -5.02
N GLY A 82 8.92 8.58 -5.59
CA GLY A 82 8.69 8.26 -7.01
C GLY A 82 9.37 9.23 -7.98
N ALA A 83 9.83 10.41 -7.51
CA ALA A 83 10.51 11.38 -8.35
C ALA A 83 11.98 11.02 -8.66
N ASP A 84 12.72 10.48 -7.69
CA ASP A 84 14.16 10.17 -7.82
C ASP A 84 14.54 8.72 -7.45
N GLY A 85 13.57 7.93 -6.98
CA GLY A 85 13.75 6.53 -6.62
C GLY A 85 14.48 6.30 -5.29
N LYS A 86 14.81 7.36 -4.53
CA LYS A 86 15.51 7.23 -3.25
C LYS A 86 14.60 6.67 -2.16
N PHE A 87 15.22 5.93 -1.25
CA PHE A 87 14.56 5.32 -0.09
C PHE A 87 14.87 6.09 1.19
N TYR A 88 13.87 6.16 2.07
CA TYR A 88 13.91 6.83 3.37
C TYR A 88 13.34 5.93 4.46
N GLY A 89 13.42 6.36 5.73
CA GLY A 89 13.06 5.53 6.88
C GLY A 89 14.09 4.43 7.09
N ALA A 90 13.65 3.18 7.20
CA ALA A 90 14.53 2.01 7.34
C ALA A 90 15.38 1.70 6.07
N GLY A 91 15.07 2.35 4.94
CA GLY A 91 15.90 2.35 3.74
C GLY A 91 15.73 1.13 2.81
N GLU A 92 16.43 1.20 1.68
CA GLU A 92 16.28 0.25 0.56
C GLU A 92 16.62 -1.19 0.94
N THR A 93 17.72 -1.39 1.69
CA THR A 93 18.16 -2.73 2.10
C THR A 93 17.09 -3.45 2.90
N VAL A 94 16.41 -2.76 3.82
CA VAL A 94 15.33 -3.32 4.63
C VAL A 94 14.12 -3.62 3.74
N ALA A 95 13.70 -2.70 2.88
CA ALA A 95 12.58 -2.95 1.96
C ALA A 95 12.79 -4.20 1.10
N ARG A 96 13.98 -4.33 0.50
CA ARG A 96 14.33 -5.48 -0.35
C ARG A 96 14.40 -6.78 0.44
N GLU A 97 14.94 -6.75 1.66
CA GLU A 97 15.02 -7.93 2.53
C GLU A 97 13.61 -8.42 2.90
N TRP A 98 12.72 -7.52 3.30
CA TRP A 98 11.35 -7.85 3.65
C TRP A 98 10.56 -8.33 2.44
N LEU A 99 10.64 -7.68 1.28
CA LEU A 99 9.93 -8.15 0.08
C LEU A 99 10.43 -9.51 -0.45
N ARG A 100 11.66 -9.90 -0.09
CA ARG A 100 12.25 -11.19 -0.47
C ARG A 100 11.95 -12.30 0.55
N HIS A 101 11.89 -11.97 1.83
CA HIS A 101 11.84 -12.95 2.92
C HIS A 101 10.64 -12.80 3.86
N GLY A 102 9.77 -11.84 3.59
CA GLY A 102 8.53 -11.62 4.35
C GLY A 102 7.55 -12.77 4.16
N ASP A 103 6.71 -12.97 5.16
CA ASP A 103 5.71 -14.04 5.13
C ASP A 103 4.42 -13.57 4.44
N LEU A 104 4.06 -12.30 4.59
CA LEU A 104 2.82 -11.72 4.08
C LEU A 104 3.02 -10.28 3.60
N LEU A 105 2.56 -9.98 2.39
CA LEU A 105 2.38 -8.63 1.86
C LEU A 105 0.88 -8.32 1.85
N VAL A 106 0.48 -7.24 2.51
CA VAL A 106 -0.88 -6.70 2.49
C VAL A 106 -0.87 -5.42 1.66
N ASN A 107 -1.31 -5.54 0.41
CA ASN A 107 -1.42 -4.43 -0.53
C ASN A 107 -2.81 -3.82 -0.47
N VAL A 108 -2.96 -2.79 0.37
CA VAL A 108 -4.23 -2.07 0.53
C VAL A 108 -4.38 -1.04 -0.58
N SER A 109 -5.55 -1.00 -1.21
CA SER A 109 -5.94 -0.06 -2.28
C SER A 109 -4.98 -0.04 -3.48
N SER A 110 -4.27 -1.15 -3.73
CA SER A 110 -3.21 -1.27 -4.75
C SER A 110 -2.12 -0.19 -4.60
N ALA A 111 -1.91 0.32 -3.38
CA ALA A 111 -0.97 1.38 -3.09
C ALA A 111 0.49 0.97 -3.39
N GLY A 112 0.83 -0.31 -3.18
CA GLY A 112 2.14 -0.84 -3.52
C GLY A 112 2.23 -1.22 -5.00
N TRP A 113 2.92 -0.40 -5.81
CA TRP A 113 3.23 -0.75 -7.20
C TRP A 113 4.45 -1.67 -7.28
N LEU A 114 5.37 -1.55 -6.31
CA LEU A 114 6.48 -2.47 -6.06
C LEU A 114 7.24 -2.86 -7.33
N ARG A 115 7.64 -1.85 -8.12
CA ARG A 115 8.42 -2.05 -9.34
C ARG A 115 9.90 -2.26 -9.01
N ASP A 116 10.53 -3.17 -9.73
CA ASP A 116 11.98 -3.45 -9.64
C ASP A 116 12.42 -4.12 -8.32
N TYR A 117 11.59 -5.03 -7.80
CA TYR A 117 11.95 -5.93 -6.70
C TYR A 117 11.94 -7.39 -7.14
N ASP A 118 12.83 -8.19 -6.55
CA ASP A 118 12.73 -9.66 -6.57
C ASP A 118 11.71 -10.08 -5.50
N LEU A 119 10.43 -9.92 -5.82
CA LEU A 119 9.31 -10.16 -4.91
C LEU A 119 9.15 -11.67 -4.66
N ARG A 120 9.52 -12.13 -3.46
CA ARG A 120 9.46 -13.54 -3.04
C ARG A 120 8.72 -13.74 -1.72
N VAL A 121 7.94 -12.74 -1.32
CA VAL A 121 7.08 -12.81 -0.14
C VAL A 121 6.19 -14.06 -0.19
N GLY A 122 6.01 -14.71 0.96
CA GLY A 122 5.31 -16.00 1.05
C GLY A 122 3.86 -15.95 0.54
N HIS A 123 3.14 -14.86 0.83
CA HIS A 123 1.76 -14.64 0.38
C HIS A 123 1.51 -13.17 0.09
N LYS A 124 0.77 -12.88 -0.98
CA LYS A 124 0.37 -11.54 -1.42
C LYS A 124 -1.14 -11.40 -1.27
N MET A 125 -1.57 -10.61 -0.29
CA MET A 125 -2.95 -10.27 -0.04
C MET A 125 -3.24 -8.90 -0.63
N PHE A 126 -4.28 -8.79 -1.44
CA PHE A 126 -4.84 -7.52 -1.90
C PHE A 126 -6.08 -7.18 -1.08
N ILE A 127 -6.23 -5.91 -0.69
CA ILE A 127 -7.43 -5.38 -0.05
C ILE A 127 -7.92 -4.20 -0.89
N ASP A 128 -9.10 -4.34 -1.49
CA ASP A 128 -9.79 -3.29 -2.23
C ASP A 128 -10.47 -2.30 -1.27
N GLY A 129 -9.86 -1.11 -1.15
CA GLY A 129 -10.42 0.00 -0.38
C GLY A 129 -11.43 0.85 -1.15
N ASP A 130 -11.51 0.70 -2.48
CA ASP A 130 -12.37 1.51 -3.37
C ASP A 130 -13.24 0.60 -4.25
N PRO A 131 -14.17 -0.18 -3.64
CA PRO A 131 -15.05 -1.06 -4.37
C PRO A 131 -15.87 -0.27 -5.40
N MET A 132 -16.24 -0.95 -6.49
CA MET A 132 -16.73 -0.41 -7.75
C MET A 132 -15.64 0.21 -8.63
N PHE A 133 -14.80 1.12 -8.12
CA PHE A 133 -13.73 1.72 -8.92
C PHE A 133 -12.68 0.70 -9.33
N CYS A 134 -12.28 -0.16 -8.37
CA CYS A 134 -11.37 -1.26 -8.63
C CYS A 134 -11.86 -2.16 -9.78
N GLN A 135 -13.14 -2.53 -9.75
CA GLN A 135 -13.74 -3.43 -10.71
C GLN A 135 -13.97 -2.78 -12.07
N ILE A 136 -14.29 -1.48 -12.12
CA ILE A 136 -14.29 -0.72 -13.39
C ILE A 136 -12.90 -0.71 -14.00
N GLY A 137 -11.85 -0.50 -13.18
CA GLY A 137 -10.46 -0.53 -13.65
C GLY A 137 -10.04 -1.91 -14.19
N LEU A 138 -10.54 -3.00 -13.60
CA LEU A 138 -10.30 -4.36 -14.11
C LEU A 138 -10.89 -4.58 -15.51
N LEU A 139 -12.07 -3.99 -15.76
CA LEU A 139 -12.76 -4.07 -17.05
C LEU A 139 -12.17 -3.14 -18.12
N ASP A 140 -11.33 -2.18 -17.74
CA ASP A 140 -10.67 -1.29 -18.67
C ASP A 140 -9.52 -2.00 -19.42
N GLY A 141 -9.87 -2.59 -20.57
CA GLY A 141 -8.91 -3.25 -21.46
C GLY A 141 -7.82 -2.32 -22.02
N SER A 142 -7.92 -1.00 -21.85
CA SER A 142 -6.86 -0.06 -22.25
C SER A 142 -5.69 -0.03 -21.25
N ASN A 143 -5.88 -0.53 -20.03
CA ASN A 143 -4.85 -0.55 -18.98
C ASN A 143 -4.58 -1.97 -18.45
N PRO A 144 -3.94 -2.84 -19.26
CA PRO A 144 -3.66 -4.21 -18.86
C PRO A 144 -2.71 -4.33 -17.66
N LEU A 145 -1.91 -3.30 -17.38
CA LEU A 145 -1.02 -3.26 -16.23
C LEU A 145 -1.79 -3.18 -14.91
N TYR A 146 -2.91 -2.45 -14.89
CA TYR A 146 -3.76 -2.36 -13.71
C TYR A 146 -4.31 -3.74 -13.33
N ALA A 147 -4.99 -4.40 -14.27
CA ALA A 147 -5.54 -5.74 -14.05
C ALA A 147 -4.46 -6.77 -13.72
N GLY A 148 -3.29 -6.69 -14.38
CA GLY A 148 -2.14 -7.54 -14.08
C GLY A 148 -1.65 -7.41 -12.64
N ARG A 149 -1.52 -6.18 -12.11
CA ARG A 149 -1.09 -5.97 -10.71
C ARG A 149 -2.07 -6.59 -9.72
N LEU A 150 -3.37 -6.37 -9.90
CA LEU A 150 -4.38 -6.90 -9.00
C LEU A 150 -4.40 -8.44 -9.06
N ARG A 151 -4.43 -9.03 -10.26
CA ARG A 151 -4.43 -10.48 -10.46
C ARG A 151 -3.16 -11.18 -9.97
N ASN A 152 -2.05 -10.46 -9.84
CA ASN A 152 -0.79 -10.99 -9.31
C ASN A 152 -0.77 -11.12 -7.77
N HIS A 153 -1.92 -11.12 -7.10
CA HIS A 153 -2.06 -11.41 -5.67
C HIS A 153 -2.64 -12.82 -5.48
N ASP A 154 -2.30 -13.45 -4.37
CA ASP A 154 -2.69 -14.83 -4.04
C ASP A 154 -4.06 -14.87 -3.35
N SER A 155 -4.50 -13.76 -2.76
CA SER A 155 -5.86 -13.59 -2.21
C SER A 155 -6.33 -12.15 -2.31
N HIS A 156 -7.65 -11.97 -2.41
CA HIS A 156 -8.29 -10.67 -2.60
C HIS A 156 -9.40 -10.51 -1.57
N PHE A 157 -9.49 -9.31 -1.01
CA PHE A 157 -10.53 -8.89 -0.07
C PHE A 157 -11.03 -7.51 -0.48
N THR A 158 -12.20 -7.11 -0.01
CA THR A 158 -12.77 -5.78 -0.31
C THR A 158 -13.53 -5.24 0.88
N PHE A 159 -13.56 -3.91 1.03
CA PHE A 159 -14.48 -3.23 1.97
C PHE A 159 -15.92 -3.29 1.47
N GLY A 160 -16.13 -3.56 0.18
CA GLY A 160 -17.44 -3.73 -0.42
C GLY A 160 -18.10 -5.03 0.02
N LEU A 161 -18.69 -5.08 1.22
CA LEU A 161 -19.33 -6.27 1.77
C LEU A 161 -20.48 -6.84 0.90
N SER A 162 -21.06 -6.00 0.04
CA SER A 162 -22.11 -6.42 -0.91
C SER A 162 -21.56 -6.96 -2.23
N VAL A 163 -20.28 -6.77 -2.53
CA VAL A 163 -19.66 -7.24 -3.78
C VAL A 163 -19.79 -8.76 -3.86
N GLY A 164 -20.25 -9.26 -5.01
CA GLY A 164 -20.53 -10.68 -5.24
C GLY A 164 -21.82 -11.21 -4.60
N GLN A 165 -22.54 -10.41 -3.81
CA GLN A 165 -23.84 -10.81 -3.25
C GLN A 165 -24.97 -10.64 -4.27
N PRO A 166 -26.08 -11.41 -4.14
CA PRO A 166 -27.26 -11.24 -4.98
C PRO A 166 -27.77 -9.79 -4.98
N GLY A 167 -27.96 -9.22 -6.17
CA GLY A 167 -28.46 -7.84 -6.34
C GLY A 167 -27.38 -6.75 -6.31
N CYS A 168 -26.11 -7.08 -6.07
CA CYS A 168 -25.02 -6.12 -6.25
C CYS A 168 -24.67 -6.00 -7.75
N PRO A 169 -24.73 -4.80 -8.36
CA PRO A 169 -24.44 -4.63 -9.78
C PRO A 169 -22.94 -4.51 -10.07
N VAL A 170 -22.07 -4.50 -9.05
CA VAL A 170 -20.62 -4.37 -9.23
C VAL A 170 -20.08 -5.65 -9.88
N PRO A 171 -19.40 -5.55 -11.04
CA PRO A 171 -18.85 -6.72 -11.73
C PRO A 171 -17.64 -7.27 -10.97
N LEU A 172 -17.40 -8.58 -11.00
CA LEU A 172 -16.30 -9.20 -10.23
C LEU A 172 -15.00 -9.34 -11.04
N ASP A 173 -15.10 -9.52 -12.36
CA ASP A 173 -13.98 -9.79 -13.28
C ASP A 173 -12.92 -10.80 -12.77
N GLY A 174 -13.39 -11.82 -12.04
CA GLY A 174 -12.57 -12.89 -11.47
C GLY A 174 -11.95 -12.59 -10.10
N ILE A 175 -12.27 -11.46 -9.47
CA ILE A 175 -11.83 -11.08 -8.13
C ILE A 175 -13.07 -11.00 -7.22
N THR A 176 -13.14 -11.88 -6.21
CA THR A 176 -14.23 -11.99 -5.22
C THR A 176 -13.68 -11.98 -3.81
#